data_AF-A0A800BZ67-F1
#
_entry.id   AF-A0A800BZ67-F1
#
_cell.length_a   1.000
_cell.length_b   1.000
_cell.length_c   1.000
_cell.angle_alpha   90.00
_cell.angle_beta   90.00
_cell.angle_gamma   90.00
#
_symmetry.space_group_name_H-M   'P 1'
#
loop_
_entity.id
_entity.type
_entity.pdbx_description
1 polymer ?
#
loop_
_entity_poly.entity_id
_entity_poly.type
_entity_poly.pdbx_seq_one_letter_code
_entity_poly.pdbx_strand_id
1 'polypeptide(L)'
;MNVLTAKQIKLRILLPSILIFLIGLFLVAVGSYYTQNKHLEQKVSASIASVDRLYKANIEYDIQKMEGALLYIKDNKEIQQAWKNKDRELLYDLCSKNFLSLQKNQRITHLYFIDLHKKVFLRVHNRQKFGDTLSRETISNA
;
A
#
# COMPACT_ATOMS: atom_id res chain seq x y z
N MET A 1 38.14 55.09 50.11
CA MET A 1 38.78 53.98 49.40
C MET A 1 37.97 52.72 49.67
N ASN A 2 36.99 52.41 48.81
CA ASN A 2 36.08 51.28 49.03
C ASN A 2 36.80 49.97 48.71
N VAL A 3 37.31 49.29 49.74
CA VAL A 3 37.86 47.94 49.63
C VAL A 3 36.67 47.00 49.41
N LEU A 4 36.43 46.66 48.14
CA LEU A 4 35.40 45.68 47.78
C LEU A 4 35.81 44.32 48.37
N THR A 5 34.94 43.74 49.19
CA THR A 5 35.17 42.44 49.81
C THR A 5 35.21 41.35 48.73
N ALA A 6 36.00 40.28 48.93
CA ALA A 6 36.19 39.20 47.96
C ALA A 6 34.88 38.59 47.40
N LYS A 7 33.78 38.70 48.18
CA LYS A 7 32.42 38.30 47.81
C LYS A 7 31.84 39.13 46.66
N GLN A 8 32.11 40.45 46.61
CA GLN A 8 31.60 41.37 45.60
C GLN A 8 32.32 41.21 44.25
N ILE A 9 33.62 40.90 44.27
CA ILE A 9 34.41 40.62 43.05
C ILE A 9 33.98 39.30 42.43
N LYS A 10 33.84 38.24 43.25
CA LYS A 10 33.28 36.95 42.81
C LYS A 10 31.89 37.14 42.19
N LEU A 11 31.01 37.93 42.81
CA LEU A 11 29.67 38.18 42.30
C LEU A 11 29.67 38.95 40.96
N ARG A 12 30.55 39.94 40.79
CA ARG A 12 30.61 40.78 39.57
C ARG A 12 31.14 40.03 38.33
N ILE A 13 31.93 38.98 38.51
CA ILE A 13 32.55 38.21 37.41
C ILE A 13 31.85 36.84 37.20
N LEU A 14 31.42 36.17 38.27
CA LEU A 14 30.76 34.87 38.15
C LEU A 14 29.32 35.00 37.62
N LEU A 15 28.56 36.04 38.02
CA LEU A 15 27.20 36.24 37.49
C LEU A 15 27.14 36.34 35.96
N PRO A 16 27.90 37.23 35.29
CA PRO A 16 27.84 37.32 33.83
C PRO A 16 28.33 36.05 33.14
N SER A 17 29.33 35.37 33.70
CA SER A 17 29.82 34.08 33.17
C SER A 17 28.74 32.98 33.24
N ILE A 18 28.04 32.86 34.37
CA ILE A 18 26.92 31.92 34.54
C ILE A 18 25.77 32.30 33.60
N LEU A 19 25.48 33.60 33.46
CA LEU A 19 24.42 34.08 32.59
C LEU A 19 24.70 33.75 31.11
N ILE A 20 25.93 33.98 30.64
CA ILE A 20 26.35 33.64 29.27
C ILE A 20 26.26 32.12 29.05
N PHE A 21 26.69 31.32 30.04
CA PHE A 21 26.58 29.88 29.98
C PHE A 21 25.12 29.42 29.88
N LEU A 22 24.23 29.97 30.71
CA LEU A 22 22.80 29.67 30.67
C LEU A 22 22.15 30.10 29.35
N ILE A 23 22.52 31.26 28.80
CA ILE A 23 22.04 31.73 27.49
C ILE A 23 22.51 30.77 26.38
N GLY A 24 23.78 30.35 26.40
CA GLY A 24 24.31 29.39 25.44
C GLY A 24 23.55 28.06 25.49
N LEU A 25 23.31 27.55 26.71
CA LEU A 25 22.58 26.32 26.94
C LEU A 25 21.12 26.43 26.47
N PHE A 26 20.48 27.58 26.72
CA PHE A 26 19.14 27.88 26.22
C PHE A 26 19.07 27.92 24.69
N LEU A 27 20.02 28.58 24.02
CA LEU A 27 20.07 28.63 22.56
C LEU A 27 20.26 27.25 21.93
N VAL A 28 21.13 26.41 22.51
CA VAL A 28 21.33 25.02 22.06
C VAL A 28 20.05 24.20 22.27
N ALA A 29 19.38 24.33 23.41
CA ALA A 29 18.13 23.62 23.70
C ALA A 29 17.02 24.00 22.71
N VAL A 30 16.82 25.30 22.47
CA VAL A 30 15.83 25.80 21.50
C VAL A 30 16.18 25.37 20.08
N GLY A 31 17.43 25.53 19.65
CA GLY A 31 17.88 25.11 18.32
C GLY A 31 17.69 23.61 18.09
N SER A 32 18.01 22.80 19.10
CA SER A 32 17.79 21.35 19.06
C SER A 32 16.32 21.00 18.96
N TYR A 33 15.44 21.66 19.73
CA TYR A 33 14.00 21.45 19.68
C TYR A 33 13.40 21.75 18.29
N TYR A 34 13.75 22.90 17.70
CA TYR A 34 13.27 23.25 16.36
C TYR A 34 13.77 22.28 15.28
N THR A 35 15.01 21.83 15.40
CA THR A 35 15.61 20.87 14.44
C THR A 35 14.95 19.50 14.57
N GLN A 36 14.67 19.03 15.79
CA GLN A 36 13.98 17.76 16.03
C GLN A 36 12.56 17.77 15.47
N ASN A 37 11.79 18.84 15.68
CA ASN A 37 10.43 18.93 15.14
C ASN A 37 10.40 18.88 13.62
N LYS A 38 11.30 19.61 12.95
CA LYS A 38 11.42 19.55 11.48
C LYS A 38 11.80 18.16 10.98
N HIS A 39 12.74 17.49 11.64
CA HIS A 39 13.09 16.12 11.27
C HIS A 39 11.95 15.13 11.53
N LEU A 40 11.17 15.32 12.59
CA LEU A 40 10.02 14.48 12.89
C LEU A 40 8.94 14.62 11.81
N GLU A 41 8.56 15.85 11.46
CA GLU A 41 7.59 16.13 10.40
C GLU A 41 8.04 15.57 9.04
N GLN A 42 9.31 15.74 8.69
CA GLN A 42 9.89 15.19 7.46
C GLN A 42 9.87 13.66 7.45
N LYS A 43 10.24 13.02 8.56
CA LYS A 43 10.24 11.55 8.68
C LYS A 43 8.81 10.98 8.58
N VAL A 44 7.85 11.62 9.26
CA VAL A 44 6.44 11.21 9.18
C VAL A 44 5.92 11.35 7.76
N SER A 45 6.16 12.50 7.12
CA SER A 45 5.72 12.75 5.74
C SER A 45 6.37 11.78 4.75
N ALA A 46 7.67 11.53 4.88
CA ALA A 46 8.40 10.59 4.04
C ALA A 46 7.91 9.14 4.25
N SER A 47 7.57 8.77 5.49
CA SER A 47 7.01 7.46 5.81
C SER A 47 5.64 7.28 5.16
N ILE A 48 4.74 8.26 5.30
CA ILE A 48 3.41 8.23 4.63
C ILE A 48 3.59 8.12 3.11
N ALA A 49 4.47 8.93 2.51
CA ALA A 49 4.74 8.86 1.08
C ALA A 49 5.38 7.52 0.65
N SER A 50 6.13 6.86 1.51
CA SER A 50 6.68 5.53 1.24
C SER A 50 5.59 4.45 1.26
N VAL A 51 4.66 4.53 2.21
CA VAL A 51 3.52 3.60 2.31
C VAL A 51 2.60 3.77 1.11
N ASP A 52 2.28 5.00 0.71
CA ASP A 52 1.46 5.28 -0.48
C ASP A 52 2.12 4.73 -1.76
N ARG A 53 3.43 4.94 -1.94
CA ARG A 53 4.17 4.38 -3.08
C ARG A 53 4.17 2.85 -3.08
N LEU A 54 4.41 2.22 -1.93
CA LEU A 54 4.39 0.77 -1.80
C LEU A 54 2.99 0.21 -2.08
N TYR A 55 1.95 0.89 -1.60
CA TYR A 55 0.57 0.50 -1.85
C TYR A 55 0.23 0.55 -3.35
N LYS A 56 0.53 1.68 -4.02
CA LYS A 56 0.35 1.83 -5.47
C LYS A 56 1.14 0.81 -6.27
N ALA A 57 2.39 0.55 -5.89
CA ALA A 57 3.23 -0.46 -6.55
C ALA A 57 2.64 -1.88 -6.41
N ASN A 58 2.04 -2.22 -5.26
CA ASN A 58 1.36 -3.50 -5.08
C ASN A 58 0.10 -3.61 -5.95
N ILE A 59 -0.69 -2.54 -6.05
CA ILE A 59 -1.87 -2.50 -6.94
C ILE A 59 -1.43 -2.73 -8.40
N GLU A 60 -0.44 -1.97 -8.86
CA GLU A 60 0.09 -2.08 -10.23
C GLU A 60 0.63 -3.49 -10.51
N TYR A 61 1.35 -4.06 -9.56
CA TYR A 61 1.86 -5.42 -9.65
C TYR A 61 0.74 -6.47 -9.72
N ASP A 62 -0.37 -6.27 -9.01
CA ASP A 62 -1.52 -7.16 -9.08
C ASP A 62 -2.30 -6.99 -10.39
N ILE A 63 -2.43 -5.78 -10.93
CA ILE A 63 -3.02 -5.51 -12.25
C ILE A 63 -2.24 -6.25 -13.34
N GLN A 64 -0.91 -6.11 -13.37
CA GLN A 64 -0.07 -6.75 -14.41
C GLN A 64 -0.20 -8.27 -14.42
N LYS A 65 -0.34 -8.91 -13.25
CA LYS A 65 -0.61 -10.36 -13.17
C LYS A 65 -1.97 -10.71 -13.75
N MET A 66 -3.00 -9.95 -13.40
CA MET A 66 -4.37 -10.17 -13.90
C MET A 66 -4.43 -9.98 -15.41
N GLU A 67 -3.76 -8.98 -15.97
CA GLU A 67 -3.65 -8.77 -17.41
C GLU A 67 -2.99 -9.95 -18.12
N GLY A 68 -1.85 -10.44 -17.59
CA GLY A 68 -1.19 -11.62 -18.13
C GLY A 68 -2.08 -12.87 -18.12
N ALA A 69 -2.82 -13.09 -17.03
CA ALA A 69 -3.78 -14.18 -16.93
C ALA A 69 -4.94 -14.04 -17.94
N LEU A 70 -5.44 -12.81 -18.14
CA LEU A 70 -6.52 -12.51 -19.08
C LEU A 70 -6.08 -12.71 -20.53
N LEU A 71 -4.88 -12.29 -20.90
CA LEU A 71 -4.34 -12.48 -22.26
C LEU A 71 -4.32 -13.97 -22.65
N TYR A 72 -3.89 -14.84 -21.75
CA TYR A 72 -3.92 -16.29 -21.98
C TYR A 72 -5.33 -16.83 -22.28
N ILE A 73 -6.32 -16.38 -21.51
CA ILE A 73 -7.72 -16.81 -21.69
C ILE A 73 -8.29 -16.22 -22.98
N LYS A 74 -7.98 -14.96 -23.27
CA LYS A 74 -8.46 -14.22 -24.44
C LYS A 74 -7.95 -14.85 -25.73
N ASP A 75 -6.70 -15.29 -25.81
CA ASP A 75 -6.10 -15.75 -27.06
C ASP A 75 -6.30 -17.26 -27.32
N ASN A 76 -6.82 -18.00 -26.33
CA ASN A 76 -7.09 -19.43 -26.47
C ASN A 76 -8.42 -19.70 -27.19
N LYS A 77 -8.33 -20.17 -28.44
CA LYS A 77 -9.49 -20.48 -29.30
C LYS A 77 -10.40 -21.58 -28.73
N GLU A 78 -9.85 -22.56 -28.00
CA GLU A 78 -10.66 -23.63 -27.42
C GLU A 78 -11.53 -23.09 -26.28
N ILE A 79 -10.98 -22.20 -25.45
CA ILE A 79 -11.73 -21.51 -24.39
C ILE A 79 -12.85 -20.65 -25.02
N GLN A 80 -12.53 -19.88 -26.07
CA GLN A 80 -13.53 -19.08 -26.78
C GLN A 80 -14.65 -19.96 -27.37
N GLN A 81 -14.30 -21.11 -27.96
CA GLN A 81 -15.27 -22.02 -28.55
C GLN A 81 -16.14 -22.69 -27.49
N ALA A 82 -15.55 -23.15 -26.38
CA ALA A 82 -16.28 -23.70 -25.24
C ALA A 82 -17.26 -22.66 -24.65
N TRP A 83 -16.82 -21.40 -24.52
CA TRP A 83 -17.67 -20.29 -24.10
C TRP A 83 -18.82 -20.03 -25.07
N LYS A 84 -18.55 -20.02 -26.38
CA LYS A 84 -19.56 -19.81 -27.43
C LYS A 84 -20.59 -20.95 -27.48
N ASN A 85 -20.13 -22.19 -27.33
CA ASN A 85 -20.97 -23.38 -27.31
C ASN A 85 -21.73 -23.55 -25.99
N LYS A 86 -21.47 -22.70 -24.98
CA LYS A 86 -22.02 -22.84 -23.62
C LYS A 86 -21.69 -24.21 -23.01
N ASP A 87 -20.53 -24.76 -23.35
CA ASP A 87 -20.03 -26.00 -22.77
C ASP A 87 -19.28 -25.69 -21.48
N ARG A 88 -20.01 -25.73 -20.37
CA ARG A 88 -19.47 -25.39 -19.05
C ARG A 88 -18.40 -26.36 -18.57
N GLU A 89 -18.56 -27.63 -18.89
CA GLU A 89 -17.64 -28.68 -18.43
C GLU A 89 -16.31 -28.58 -19.16
N LEU A 90 -16.36 -28.46 -20.50
CA LEU A 90 -15.16 -28.20 -21.29
C LEU A 90 -14.47 -26.91 -20.87
N LEU A 91 -15.24 -25.84 -20.62
CA LEU A 91 -14.68 -24.57 -20.18
C LEU A 91 -13.97 -24.67 -18.83
N TYR A 92 -14.52 -25.47 -17.90
CA TYR A 92 -13.88 -25.75 -16.62
C TYR A 92 -12.59 -26.55 -16.80
N ASP A 93 -12.62 -27.61 -17.61
CA ASP A 93 -11.45 -28.46 -17.84
C ASP A 93 -10.29 -27.67 -18.48
N LEU A 94 -10.59 -26.81 -19.46
CA LEU A 94 -9.61 -25.94 -20.10
C LEU A 94 -8.99 -24.89 -19.15
N CYS A 95 -9.75 -24.42 -18.16
CA CYS A 95 -9.31 -23.32 -17.29
C CYS A 95 -8.74 -23.77 -15.94
N SER A 96 -9.19 -24.91 -15.41
CA SER A 96 -8.95 -25.34 -14.02
C SER A 96 -7.46 -25.48 -13.68
N LYS A 97 -6.68 -26.14 -14.54
CA LYS A 97 -5.24 -26.36 -14.34
C LYS A 97 -4.48 -25.04 -14.26
N ASN A 98 -4.76 -24.13 -15.18
CA ASN A 98 -4.08 -22.83 -15.22
C ASN A 98 -4.52 -21.95 -14.06
N PHE A 99 -5.81 -21.98 -13.72
CA PHE A 99 -6.33 -21.28 -12.56
C PHE A 99 -5.66 -21.75 -11.25
N LEU A 100 -5.45 -23.06 -11.05
CA LEU A 100 -4.72 -23.56 -9.87
C LEU A 100 -3.29 -23.02 -9.78
N SER A 101 -2.60 -22.89 -10.92
CA SER A 101 -1.27 -22.27 -10.96
C SER A 101 -1.33 -20.78 -10.60
N LEU A 102 -2.28 -20.04 -11.17
CA LEU A 102 -2.50 -18.62 -10.87
C LEU A 102 -2.88 -18.38 -9.41
N GLN A 103 -3.71 -19.27 -8.84
CA GLN A 103 -4.11 -19.21 -7.44
C GLN A 103 -2.92 -19.41 -6.51
N LYS A 104 -2.09 -20.43 -6.78
CA LYS A 104 -0.91 -20.75 -5.96
C LYS A 104 0.20 -19.71 -6.08
N ASN A 105 0.48 -19.25 -7.29
CA ASN A 105 1.68 -18.46 -7.59
C ASN A 105 1.40 -16.94 -7.65
N GLN A 106 0.18 -16.54 -7.98
CA GLN A 106 -0.16 -15.14 -8.27
C GLN A 106 -1.29 -14.58 -7.39
N ARG A 107 -1.76 -15.35 -6.40
CA ARG A 107 -2.84 -14.97 -5.45
C ARG A 107 -4.17 -14.62 -6.14
N ILE A 108 -4.37 -15.05 -7.38
CA ILE A 108 -5.66 -14.90 -8.07
C ILE A 108 -6.64 -15.89 -7.46
N THR A 109 -7.58 -15.39 -6.67
CA THR A 109 -8.50 -16.23 -5.89
C THR A 109 -9.78 -16.59 -6.64
N HIS A 110 -10.14 -15.82 -7.67
CA HIS A 110 -11.43 -15.93 -8.34
C HIS A 110 -11.28 -15.75 -9.85
N LEU A 111 -11.82 -16.69 -10.62
CA LEU A 111 -11.96 -16.61 -12.08
C LEU A 111 -13.38 -16.99 -12.48
N TYR A 112 -14.13 -16.02 -12.99
CA TYR A 112 -15.55 -16.15 -13.32
C TYR A 112 -15.77 -15.95 -14.81
N PHE A 113 -16.64 -16.76 -15.38
CA PHE A 113 -17.27 -16.48 -16.67
C PHE A 113 -18.68 -15.99 -16.41
N ILE A 114 -18.98 -14.79 -16.90
CA ILE A 114 -20.21 -14.05 -16.62
C ILE A 114 -20.81 -13.66 -17.98
N ASP A 115 -22.13 -13.78 -18.10
CA ASP A 115 -22.83 -13.30 -19.29
C ASP A 115 -23.16 -11.80 -19.24
N LEU A 116 -23.74 -11.29 -20.33
CA LEU A 116 -24.13 -9.87 -20.45
C LEU A 116 -25.24 -9.47 -19.45
N HIS A 117 -25.92 -10.44 -18.84
CA HIS A 117 -26.95 -10.22 -17.81
C HIS A 117 -26.38 -10.33 -16.39
N LYS A 118 -25.05 -10.33 -16.24
CA LYS A 118 -24.33 -10.47 -14.96
C LYS A 118 -24.58 -11.81 -14.26
N LYS A 119 -25.07 -12.81 -15.00
CA LYS A 119 -25.32 -14.15 -14.49
C LYS A 119 -24.03 -14.97 -14.58
N VAL A 120 -23.69 -15.64 -13.50
CA VAL A 120 -22.47 -16.44 -13.44
C VAL A 120 -22.67 -17.76 -14.16
N PHE A 121 -22.00 -17.92 -15.30
CA PHE A 121 -22.02 -19.16 -16.05
C PHE A 121 -21.10 -20.22 -15.44
N LEU A 122 -19.90 -19.82 -15.04
CA LEU A 122 -18.91 -20.70 -14.42
C LEU A 122 -18.07 -19.95 -13.39
N ARG A 123 -17.85 -20.59 -12.25
CA ARG A 123 -16.84 -20.23 -11.26
C ARG A 123 -15.76 -21.29 -11.29
N VAL A 124 -14.58 -20.98 -11.81
CA VAL A 124 -13.51 -21.99 -11.92
C VAL A 124 -13.06 -22.48 -10.53
N HIS A 125 -13.02 -21.58 -9.55
CA HIS A 125 -12.73 -21.91 -8.15
C HIS A 125 -13.87 -22.65 -7.40
N ASN A 126 -15.09 -22.67 -7.93
CA ASN A 126 -16.24 -23.33 -7.29
C ASN A 126 -17.29 -23.74 -8.34
N ARG A 127 -16.98 -24.80 -9.09
CA ARG A 127 -17.80 -25.32 -10.21
C ARG A 127 -19.28 -25.56 -9.85
N GLN A 128 -19.56 -25.91 -8.60
CA GLN A 128 -20.91 -26.27 -8.15
C GLN A 128 -21.84 -25.05 -8.03
N LYS A 129 -21.28 -23.84 -7.86
CA LYS A 129 -22.07 -22.61 -7.73
C LYS A 129 -22.13 -21.89 -9.08
N PHE A 130 -23.30 -21.86 -9.70
CA PHE A 130 -23.56 -21.19 -10.98
C PHE A 130 -25.02 -20.70 -11.07
N GLY A 131 -25.29 -19.83 -12.04
CA GLY A 131 -26.64 -19.39 -12.41
C GLY A 131 -27.20 -18.25 -11.58
N ASP A 132 -26.51 -17.79 -10.55
CA ASP A 132 -26.88 -16.60 -9.78
C ASP A 132 -26.34 -15.32 -10.44
N THR A 133 -27.02 -14.21 -10.18
CA THR A 133 -26.60 -12.88 -10.60
C THR A 133 -25.63 -12.27 -9.61
N LEU A 134 -24.53 -11.70 -10.09
CA LEU A 134 -23.58 -11.01 -9.23
C LEU A 134 -24.09 -9.61 -8.85
N SER A 135 -24.18 -9.35 -7.54
CA SER A 135 -24.55 -8.05 -6.97
C SER A 135 -23.35 -7.15 -6.61
N ARG A 136 -22.15 -7.49 -7.08
CA ARG A 136 -20.92 -6.74 -6.74
C ARG A 136 -20.88 -5.41 -7.49
N GLU A 137 -20.57 -4.33 -6.78
CA GLU A 137 -20.43 -2.99 -7.39
C GLU A 137 -19.39 -2.94 -8.52
N THR A 138 -18.30 -3.71 -8.40
CA THR A 138 -17.25 -3.80 -9.42
C THR A 138 -17.76 -4.33 -10.77
N ILE A 139 -18.90 -5.00 -10.82
CA ILE A 139 -19.54 -5.47 -12.05
C ILE A 139 -20.60 -4.48 -12.54
N SER A 140 -21.13 -3.64 -11.66
CA SER A 140 -22.06 -2.58 -12.05
C SER A 140 -21.38 -1.45 -12.82
N ASN A 141 -20.09 -1.25 -12.60
CA ASN A 141 -19.28 -0.21 -13.26
C ASN A 141 -18.36 -0.76 -14.37
N ALA A 142 -18.52 -2.02 -14.75
CA ALA A 142 -17.71 -2.70 -15.78
C ALA A 142 -18.29 -2.56 -17.19
#